data_AF-A0A1C3K9R7-F1
#
_entry.id   AF-A0A1C3K9R7-F1
#
_cell.length_a   1.000
_cell.length_b   1.000
_cell.length_c   1.000
_cell.angle_alpha   90.00
_cell.angle_beta   90.00
_cell.angle_gamma   90.00
#
_symmetry.space_group_name_H-M   'P 1'
#
loop_
_entity.id
_entity.type
_entity.pdbx_description
1 polymer ?
#
loop_
_entity_poly.entity_id
_entity_poly.type
_entity_poly.pdbx_seq_one_letter_code
_entity_poly.pdbx_strand_id
1 'polypeptide(L)'
;MENLPAHFRLLKINHGAVRRLFKELNYYEKEERELRSKVDKLKNENRNEGEIIRSEEILQETVRVLPHISNSLQKSLQKLCEIIYEHFLNILEIKDNKIEICKACSENELKEILMTQYDDFCKEIEDINQILEKIFIHIKDASLPVCPSVVKSNLVLPKEECVDI
;
A
#
# COMPACT_ATOMS: atom_id res chain seq x y z
N MET A 1 25.72 7.93 11.00
CA MET A 1 24.37 7.50 10.59
C MET A 1 23.80 8.60 9.73
N GLU A 2 23.59 8.31 8.44
CA GLU A 2 22.96 9.27 7.52
C GLU A 2 21.59 9.72 8.05
N ASN A 3 21.21 10.94 7.68
CA ASN A 3 20.16 11.80 8.22
C ASN A 3 18.85 11.10 8.66
N LEU A 4 18.86 10.49 9.86
CA LEU A 4 17.71 9.76 10.41
C LEU A 4 16.42 10.60 10.46
N PRO A 5 16.44 11.89 10.83
CA PRO A 5 15.24 12.72 10.76
C PRO A 5 14.67 12.85 9.33
N ALA A 6 15.53 12.89 8.30
CA ALA A 6 15.07 12.91 6.91
C ALA A 6 14.50 11.55 6.48
N HIS A 7 15.15 10.45 6.84
CA HIS A 7 14.63 9.11 6.56
C HIS A 7 13.31 8.85 7.29
N PHE A 8 13.15 9.35 8.52
CA PHE A 8 11.89 9.23 9.25
C PHE A 8 10.78 10.03 8.58
N ARG A 9 11.03 11.27 8.15
CA ARG A 9 10.06 12.02 7.33
C ARG A 9 9.67 11.26 6.06
N LEU A 10 10.64 10.65 5.38
CA LEU A 10 10.40 9.84 4.18
C LEU A 10 9.50 8.63 4.47
N LEU A 11 9.72 7.95 5.61
CA LEU A 11 8.87 6.86 6.09
C LEU A 11 7.42 7.33 6.28
N LYS A 12 7.21 8.45 7.00
CA LYS A 12 5.87 9.01 7.25
C LYS A 12 5.13 9.37 5.96
N ILE A 13 5.84 9.92 4.97
CA ILE A 13 5.26 10.27 3.66
C ILE A 13 4.74 9.02 2.95
N ASN A 14 5.53 7.95 2.93
CA ASN A 14 5.19 6.71 2.23
C ASN A 14 4.14 5.89 2.99
N HIS A 15 4.18 5.86 4.32
CA HIS A 15 3.07 5.34 5.11
C HIS A 15 1.77 6.11 4.81
N GLY A 16 1.84 7.44 4.76
CA GLY A 16 0.70 8.28 4.41
C GLY A 16 0.13 7.96 3.03
N ALA A 17 0.97 7.62 2.04
CA ALA A 17 0.55 7.21 0.71
C ALA A 17 -0.20 5.86 0.75
N VAL A 18 0.36 4.84 1.40
CA VAL A 18 -0.29 3.53 1.62
C VAL A 18 -1.66 3.72 2.27
N ARG A 19 -1.72 4.52 3.35
CA ARG A 19 -2.97 4.76 4.09
C ARG A 19 -4.05 5.44 3.24
N ARG A 20 -3.67 6.38 2.36
CA ARG A 20 -4.63 7.06 1.46
C ARG A 20 -5.13 6.12 0.38
N LEU A 21 -4.24 5.40 -0.29
CA LEU A 21 -4.59 4.44 -1.34
C LEU A 21 -5.48 3.31 -0.82
N PHE A 22 -5.22 2.82 0.40
CA PHE A 22 -6.07 1.81 1.00
C PHE A 22 -7.49 2.33 1.32
N LYS A 23 -7.61 3.58 1.80
CA LYS A 23 -8.93 4.21 1.99
C LYS A 23 -9.67 4.38 0.68
N GLU A 24 -8.97 4.78 -0.37
CA GLU A 24 -9.52 4.94 -1.71
C GLU A 24 -10.01 3.59 -2.27
N LEU A 25 -9.21 2.53 -2.16
CA LEU A 25 -9.61 1.18 -2.55
C LEU A 25 -10.90 0.74 -1.84
N ASN A 26 -10.94 0.88 -0.51
CA ASN A 26 -12.13 0.54 0.29
C ASN A 26 -13.38 1.31 -0.13
N TYR A 27 -13.22 2.59 -0.51
CA TYR A 27 -14.32 3.42 -0.98
C TYR A 27 -14.89 2.91 -2.30
N TYR A 28 -14.03 2.72 -3.31
CA TYR A 28 -14.49 2.27 -4.63
C TYR A 28 -15.02 0.84 -4.62
N GLU A 29 -14.49 -0.05 -3.80
CA GLU A 29 -15.07 -1.39 -3.65
C GLU A 29 -16.45 -1.35 -2.98
N LYS A 30 -16.65 -0.43 -2.04
CA LYS A 30 -17.98 -0.23 -1.44
C LYS A 30 -18.96 0.28 -2.48
N GLU A 31 -18.57 1.28 -3.25
CA GLU A 31 -19.36 1.82 -4.35
C GLU A 31 -19.69 0.74 -5.39
N GLU A 32 -18.71 -0.07 -5.78
CA GLU A 32 -18.90 -1.20 -6.70
C GLU A 32 -19.97 -2.18 -6.17
N ARG A 33 -19.92 -2.56 -4.89
CA ARG A 33 -20.92 -3.43 -4.27
C ARG A 33 -22.32 -2.81 -4.29
N GLU A 34 -22.43 -1.51 -4.00
CA GLU A 34 -23.70 -0.79 -3.99
C GLU A 34 -24.30 -0.70 -5.40
N LEU A 35 -23.47 -0.36 -6.40
CA LEU A 35 -23.88 -0.28 -7.80
C LEU A 35 -24.26 -1.65 -8.37
N ARG A 36 -23.48 -2.70 -8.07
CA ARG A 36 -23.80 -4.07 -8.46
C ARG A 36 -25.15 -4.51 -7.88
N SER A 37 -25.38 -4.26 -6.59
CA SER A 37 -26.68 -4.53 -5.96
C SER A 37 -27.83 -3.77 -6.63
N LYS A 38 -27.60 -2.52 -7.03
CA LYS A 38 -28.59 -1.72 -7.76
C LYS A 38 -28.90 -2.32 -9.14
N VAL A 39 -27.89 -2.69 -9.92
CA VAL A 39 -28.07 -3.34 -11.22
C VAL A 39 -28.86 -4.63 -11.08
N ASP A 40 -28.51 -5.47 -10.10
CA ASP A 40 -29.21 -6.74 -9.86
C ASP A 40 -30.69 -6.51 -9.51
N LYS A 41 -31.00 -5.50 -8.69
CA LYS A 41 -32.38 -5.13 -8.37
C LYS A 41 -33.15 -4.68 -9.61
N LEU A 42 -32.57 -3.81 -10.45
CA LEU A 42 -33.23 -3.33 -11.67
C LEU A 42 -33.54 -4.49 -12.64
N LYS A 43 -32.61 -5.45 -12.78
CA LYS A 43 -32.81 -6.67 -13.57
C LYS A 43 -33.92 -7.55 -12.99
N ASN A 44 -33.91 -7.79 -11.68
CA ASN A 44 -34.92 -8.61 -11.01
C ASN A 44 -36.33 -8.01 -11.08
N GLU A 45 -36.42 -6.68 -11.03
CA GLU A 45 -37.69 -5.95 -11.13
C GLU A 45 -38.16 -5.76 -12.59
N ASN A 46 -37.46 -6.35 -13.57
CA ASN A 46 -37.72 -6.20 -15.01
C ASN A 46 -37.95 -4.74 -15.42
N ARG A 47 -37.12 -3.83 -14.89
CA ARG A 47 -37.16 -2.41 -15.22
C ARG A 47 -36.76 -2.16 -16.68
N ASN A 48 -36.97 -0.93 -17.14
CA ASN A 48 -36.68 -0.56 -18.51
C ASN A 48 -35.20 -0.79 -18.85
N GLU A 49 -34.94 -1.32 -20.06
CA GLU A 49 -33.61 -1.66 -20.54
C GLU A 49 -32.63 -0.46 -20.50
N GLY A 50 -33.10 0.75 -20.81
CA GLY A 50 -32.28 1.95 -20.76
C GLY A 50 -31.82 2.32 -19.33
N GLU A 51 -32.62 2.02 -18.30
CA GLU A 51 -32.23 2.24 -16.90
C GLU A 51 -31.18 1.21 -16.44
N ILE A 52 -31.30 -0.03 -16.91
CA ILE A 52 -30.34 -1.11 -16.65
C ILE A 52 -29.01 -0.78 -17.30
N ILE A 53 -29.00 -0.46 -18.61
CA ILE A 53 -27.78 -0.12 -19.37
C ILE A 53 -27.05 1.05 -18.71
N ARG A 54 -27.76 2.14 -18.38
CA ARG A 54 -27.15 3.29 -17.71
C ARG A 54 -26.52 2.92 -16.36
N SER A 55 -27.18 2.06 -15.59
CA SER A 55 -26.65 1.63 -14.29
C SER A 55 -25.44 0.70 -14.45
N GLU A 56 -25.42 -0.13 -15.49
CA GLU A 56 -24.26 -0.95 -15.85
C GLU A 56 -23.07 -0.12 -16.32
N GLU A 57 -23.28 0.93 -17.10
CA GLU A 57 -22.23 1.86 -17.53
C GLU A 57 -21.52 2.50 -16.33
N ILE A 58 -22.28 3.02 -15.36
CA ILE A 58 -21.74 3.61 -14.13
C ILE A 58 -20.97 2.57 -13.31
N LEU A 59 -21.49 1.34 -13.21
CA LEU A 59 -20.78 0.23 -12.57
C LEU A 59 -19.45 -0.07 -13.28
N GLN A 60 -19.44 -0.10 -14.62
CA GLN A 60 -18.24 -0.36 -15.39
C GLN A 60 -17.19 0.75 -15.22
N GLU A 61 -17.59 2.02 -15.14
CA GLU A 61 -16.67 3.11 -14.84
C GLU A 61 -15.99 2.90 -13.48
N THR A 62 -16.76 2.56 -12.45
CA THR A 62 -16.24 2.27 -11.10
C THR A 62 -15.26 1.08 -11.12
N VAL A 63 -15.66 -0.02 -11.78
CA VAL A 63 -14.84 -1.24 -11.88
C VAL A 63 -13.51 -0.98 -12.59
N ARG A 64 -13.47 -0.08 -13.59
CA ARG A 64 -12.23 0.24 -14.32
C ARG A 64 -11.18 0.94 -13.46
N VAL A 65 -11.56 1.64 -12.40
CA VAL A 65 -10.61 2.37 -11.53
C VAL A 65 -9.94 1.43 -10.52
N LEU A 66 -10.64 0.38 -10.07
CA LEU A 66 -10.18 -0.54 -9.02
C LEU A 66 -8.79 -1.15 -9.30
N PRO A 67 -8.47 -1.68 -10.51
CA PRO A 67 -7.15 -2.24 -10.78
C PRO A 67 -6.03 -1.20 -10.66
N HIS A 68 -6.29 0.05 -11.06
CA HIS A 68 -5.30 1.12 -10.98
C HIS A 68 -4.97 1.46 -9.52
N ILE A 69 -5.97 1.57 -8.67
CA ILE A 69 -5.79 1.86 -7.24
C ILE A 69 -5.09 0.68 -6.55
N SER A 70 -5.52 -0.55 -6.82
CA SER A 70 -4.90 -1.77 -6.27
C SER A 70 -3.42 -1.86 -6.63
N ASN A 71 -3.07 -1.66 -7.91
CA ASN A 71 -1.68 -1.66 -8.36
C ASN A 71 -0.87 -0.52 -7.72
N SER A 72 -1.48 0.65 -7.53
CA SER A 72 -0.83 1.79 -6.88
C SER A 72 -0.57 1.52 -5.40
N LEU A 73 -1.53 0.88 -4.70
CA LEU A 73 -1.36 0.46 -3.31
C LEU A 73 -0.20 -0.53 -3.17
N GLN A 74 -0.12 -1.55 -4.06
CA GLN A 74 0.98 -2.51 -4.07
C GLN A 74 2.34 -1.85 -4.28
N LYS A 75 2.44 -0.92 -5.24
CA LYS A 75 3.68 -0.15 -5.47
C LYS A 75 4.06 0.71 -4.25
N SER A 76 3.07 1.32 -3.61
CA SER A 76 3.30 2.13 -2.41
C SER A 76 3.73 1.27 -1.21
N LEU A 77 3.20 0.06 -1.07
CA LEU A 77 3.64 -0.92 -0.06
C LEU A 77 5.07 -1.36 -0.32
N GLN A 78 5.41 -1.70 -1.57
CA GLN A 78 6.77 -2.03 -1.95
C GLN A 78 7.73 -0.88 -1.60
N LYS A 79 7.35 0.37 -1.93
CA LYS A 79 8.20 1.52 -1.63
C LYS A 79 8.39 1.74 -0.13
N LEU A 80 7.33 1.52 0.67
CA LEU A 80 7.41 1.58 2.12
C LEU A 80 8.40 0.54 2.68
N CYS A 81 8.34 -0.70 2.18
CA CYS A 81 9.29 -1.75 2.54
C CYS A 81 10.73 -1.39 2.13
N GLU A 82 10.94 -0.90 0.90
CA GLU A 82 12.25 -0.45 0.43
C GLU A 82 12.88 0.59 1.37
N ILE A 83 12.10 1.58 1.81
CA ILE A 83 12.57 2.61 2.75
C ILE A 83 13.04 1.99 4.07
N ILE A 84 12.31 0.99 4.58
CA ILE A 84 12.69 0.27 5.80
C ILE A 84 13.99 -0.50 5.59
N TYR A 85 14.10 -1.24 4.47
CA TYR A 85 15.29 -2.01 4.14
C TYR A 85 16.52 -1.13 3.88
N GLU A 86 16.36 0.04 3.27
CA GLU A 86 17.48 0.92 2.92
C GLU A 86 17.98 1.75 4.11
N HIS A 87 17.09 2.16 5.01
CA HIS A 87 17.41 3.19 6.01
C HIS A 87 17.22 2.76 7.46
N PHE A 88 16.52 1.65 7.73
CA PHE A 88 16.12 1.28 9.08
C PHE A 88 16.47 -0.16 9.47
N LEU A 89 17.19 -0.95 8.66
CA LEU A 89 17.54 -2.34 8.99
C LEU A 89 18.31 -2.53 10.32
N ASN A 90 19.03 -1.50 10.75
CA ASN A 90 19.73 -1.50 12.03
C ASN A 90 18.78 -1.37 13.23
N ILE A 91 17.55 -0.88 13.02
CA ILE A 91 16.59 -0.51 14.05
C ILE A 91 15.29 -1.32 13.91
N LEU A 92 14.92 -1.73 12.70
CA LEU A 92 13.66 -2.39 12.37
C LEU A 92 13.91 -3.70 11.63
N GLU A 93 13.03 -4.66 11.87
CA GLU A 93 12.98 -5.95 11.19
C GLU A 93 11.56 -6.20 10.69
N ILE A 94 11.43 -6.79 9.51
CA ILE A 94 10.13 -7.21 8.97
C ILE A 94 9.97 -8.71 9.23
N LYS A 95 8.97 -9.09 10.04
CA LYS A 95 8.62 -10.48 10.36
C LYS A 95 7.13 -10.70 10.25
N ASP A 96 6.72 -11.79 9.62
CA ASP A 96 5.31 -12.21 9.53
C ASP A 96 4.37 -11.07 9.10
N ASN A 97 4.81 -10.27 8.14
CA ASN A 97 4.12 -9.09 7.63
C ASN A 97 3.93 -7.93 8.64
N LYS A 98 4.70 -7.90 9.71
CA LYS A 98 4.78 -6.82 10.70
C LYS A 98 6.18 -6.23 10.75
N ILE A 99 6.27 -4.98 11.17
CA ILE A 99 7.51 -4.27 11.42
C ILE A 99 7.74 -4.29 12.92
N GLU A 100 8.82 -4.93 13.34
CA GLU A 100 9.26 -5.00 14.74
C GLU A 100 10.53 -4.17 14.93
N ILE A 101 10.75 -3.68 16.15
CA ILE A 101 12.03 -3.09 16.53
C ILE A 101 13.05 -4.23 16.71
N CYS A 102 14.18 -4.16 16.01
CA CYS A 102 15.24 -5.17 16.05
C CYS A 102 15.66 -5.48 17.49
N LYS A 103 15.69 -6.77 17.86
CA LYS A 103 16.19 -7.23 19.18
C LYS A 103 17.65 -6.86 19.47
N ALA A 104 18.42 -6.55 18.43
CA ALA A 104 19.80 -6.13 18.53
C ALA A 104 19.99 -4.67 18.99
N CYS A 105 18.91 -3.86 19.01
CA CYS A 105 18.95 -2.47 19.47
C CYS A 105 18.17 -2.36 20.80
N SER A 106 18.86 -1.97 21.87
CA SER A 106 18.22 -1.72 23.16
C SER A 106 17.36 -0.45 23.13
N GLU A 107 16.36 -0.38 24.02
CA GLU A 107 15.49 0.80 24.14
C GLU A 107 16.30 2.10 24.38
N ASN A 108 17.37 2.00 25.17
CA ASN A 108 18.24 3.14 25.46
C ASN A 108 19.00 3.59 24.21
N GLU A 109 19.53 2.67 23.40
CA GLU A 109 20.18 3.01 22.13
C GLU A 109 19.19 3.63 21.14
N LEU A 110 17.95 3.14 21.08
CA LEU A 110 16.90 3.75 20.25
C LEU A 110 16.60 5.19 20.69
N LYS A 111 16.47 5.41 22.00
CA LYS A 111 16.25 6.76 22.57
C LYS A 111 17.45 7.67 22.35
N GLU A 112 18.67 7.13 22.38
CA GLU A 112 19.88 7.89 22.04
C GLU A 112 19.91 8.28 20.55
N ILE A 113 19.44 7.39 19.67
CA ILE A 113 19.44 7.62 18.23
C ILE A 113 18.32 8.57 17.80
N LEU A 114 17.11 8.40 18.35
CA LEU A 114 15.91 9.14 17.96
C LEU A 114 15.67 10.39 18.81
N MET A 115 16.31 10.50 19.97
CA MET A 115 16.19 11.63 20.89
C MET A 115 14.72 11.98 21.16
N THR A 116 14.29 13.20 20.80
CA THR A 116 12.93 13.70 20.99
C THR A 116 11.90 13.09 20.05
N GLN A 117 12.32 12.34 19.02
CA GLN A 117 11.44 11.70 18.05
C GLN A 117 11.09 10.25 18.40
N TYR A 118 11.62 9.71 19.50
CA TYR A 118 11.41 8.31 19.88
C TYR A 118 9.92 7.93 19.96
N ASP A 119 9.12 8.69 20.70
CA ASP A 119 7.69 8.38 20.88
C ASP A 119 6.91 8.49 19.56
N ASP A 120 7.21 9.51 18.75
CA ASP A 120 6.60 9.70 17.43
C ASP A 120 6.99 8.58 16.46
N PHE A 121 8.24 8.12 16.53
CA PHE A 121 8.73 6.98 15.76
C PHE A 121 8.01 5.69 16.15
N CYS A 122 7.98 5.34 17.44
CA CYS A 122 7.29 4.14 17.92
C CYS A 122 5.81 4.15 17.53
N LYS A 123 5.14 5.30 17.68
CA LYS A 123 3.75 5.48 17.26
C LYS A 123 3.58 5.30 15.76
N GLU A 124 4.47 5.86 14.94
CA GLU A 124 4.41 5.69 13.49
C GLU A 124 4.55 4.21 13.08
N ILE A 125 5.45 3.46 13.71
CA ILE A 125 5.60 2.01 13.46
C ILE A 125 4.34 1.25 13.84
N GLU A 126 3.73 1.57 14.98
CA GLU A 126 2.46 0.98 15.40
C GLU A 126 1.33 1.29 14.40
N ASP A 127 1.21 2.55 13.97
CA ASP A 127 0.22 2.96 12.96
C ASP A 127 0.46 2.23 11.62
N ILE A 128 1.72 2.01 11.22
CA ILE A 128 2.06 1.22 10.04
C ILE A 128 1.60 -0.24 10.21
N ASN A 129 1.87 -0.87 11.36
CA ASN A 129 1.43 -2.24 11.60
C ASN A 129 -0.09 -2.39 11.57
N GLN A 130 -0.82 -1.43 12.13
CA GLN A 130 -2.29 -1.42 12.10
C GLN A 130 -2.85 -1.27 10.69
N ILE A 131 -2.23 -0.47 9.82
CA ILE A 131 -2.69 -0.35 8.42
C ILE A 131 -2.35 -1.61 7.64
N LEU A 132 -1.17 -2.20 7.85
CA LEU A 132 -0.74 -3.44 7.22
C LEU A 132 -1.68 -4.59 7.59
N GLU A 133 -2.03 -4.76 8.86
CA GLU A 133 -2.99 -5.77 9.31
C GLU A 133 -4.34 -5.63 8.60
N LYS A 134 -4.86 -4.41 8.49
CA LYS A 134 -6.12 -4.14 7.76
C LYS A 134 -6.01 -4.51 6.28
N ILE A 135 -4.87 -4.21 5.65
CA ILE A 135 -4.62 -4.54 4.24
C ILE A 135 -4.59 -6.05 4.04
N PHE A 136 -3.95 -6.83 4.93
CA PHE A 136 -3.86 -8.28 4.80
C PHE A 136 -5.17 -9.00 5.05
N ILE A 137 -6.01 -8.47 5.94
CA ILE A 137 -7.38 -8.97 6.10
C ILE A 137 -8.21 -8.71 4.82
N HIS A 138 -7.99 -7.56 4.19
CA HIS A 138 -8.74 -7.11 3.03
C HIS A 138 -8.33 -7.83 1.73
N ILE A 139 -7.03 -8.00 1.51
CA ILE A 139 -6.47 -8.67 0.33
C ILE A 139 -6.06 -10.08 0.77
N LYS A 140 -6.95 -11.06 0.59
CA LYS A 140 -6.85 -12.45 1.12
C LYS A 140 -5.58 -13.26 0.78
N ASP A 141 -4.63 -12.72 0.01
CA ASP A 141 -3.34 -13.34 -0.34
C ASP A 141 -2.17 -12.33 -0.39
N ALA A 142 -2.30 -11.15 0.24
CA ALA A 142 -1.20 -10.20 0.28
C ALA A 142 -0.15 -10.66 1.31
N SER A 143 1.04 -11.06 0.85
CA SER A 143 2.26 -11.04 1.65
C SER A 143 2.97 -9.70 1.44
N LEU A 144 3.69 -9.19 2.44
CA LEU A 144 4.62 -8.08 2.18
C LEU A 144 5.59 -8.51 1.07
N PRO A 145 5.89 -7.65 0.10
CA PRO A 145 6.91 -7.96 -0.89
C PRO A 145 8.25 -8.18 -0.18
N VAL A 146 8.81 -9.39 -0.35
CA VAL A 146 10.18 -9.69 0.05
C VAL A 146 11.10 -8.99 -0.94
N CYS A 147 11.83 -7.97 -0.49
CA CYS A 147 12.74 -7.24 -1.38
C CYS A 147 13.89 -8.17 -1.85
N PRO A 148 14.11 -8.33 -3.17
CA PRO A 148 15.17 -9.19 -3.71
C PRO A 148 16.58 -8.56 -3.68
N SER A 149 16.81 -7.46 -2.95
CA SER A 149 18.01 -6.63 -3.14
C SER A 149 19.34 -7.23 -2.65
N VAL A 150 19.40 -8.54 -2.38
CA VAL A 150 20.65 -9.29 -2.22
C VAL A 150 21.05 -10.04 -3.50
N VAL A 151 20.69 -9.56 -4.70
CA VAL A 151 21.42 -9.93 -5.93
C VAL A 151 21.55 -8.72 -6.86
N LYS A 152 22.66 -8.01 -6.74
CA LYS A 152 23.19 -7.23 -7.87
C LYS A 152 23.61 -8.23 -8.96
N SER A 153 22.81 -8.37 -10.01
CA SER A 153 23.30 -8.90 -11.29
C SER A 153 22.60 -8.20 -12.45
N ASN A 154 23.41 -7.50 -13.23
CA ASN A 154 23.07 -6.78 -14.45
C ASN A 154 22.06 -7.53 -15.33
N LEU A 155 20.91 -6.90 -15.61
CA LEU A 155 20.06 -7.28 -16.73
C LEU A 155 19.71 -6.04 -17.55
N VAL A 156 20.25 -6.04 -18.76
CA VAL A 156 20.01 -5.10 -19.84
C VAL A 156 18.54 -5.19 -20.25
N LEU A 157 17.82 -4.07 -20.16
CA LEU A 157 16.49 -3.93 -20.78
C LEU A 157 16.66 -3.79 -22.30
N PRO A 158 15.91 -4.56 -23.12
CA PRO A 158 15.80 -4.27 -24.54
C PRO A 158 14.96 -3.00 -24.74
N LYS A 159 15.40 -2.15 -25.65
CA LYS A 159 14.69 -0.95 -26.09
C LYS A 159 13.42 -1.36 -26.83
N GLU A 160 12.27 -0.85 -26.42
CA GLU A 160 11.07 -0.83 -27.25
C GLU A 160 11.20 0.38 -28.20
N GLU A 161 11.19 0.10 -29.51
CA GLU A 161 11.08 1.11 -30.56
C GLU A 161 9.67 1.71 -30.56
N CYS A 162 9.59 3.03 -30.44
CA CYS A 162 8.40 3.78 -30.78
C CYS A 162 8.16 3.66 -32.29
N VAL A 163 6.97 3.21 -32.68
CA VAL A 163 6.49 3.30 -34.07
C VAL A 163 5.92 4.70 -34.27
N ASP A 164 6.58 5.50 -35.09
CA ASP A 164 6.07 6.79 -35.57
C ASP A 164 4.91 6.58 -36.58
N ILE A 165 3.90 7.44 -36.49
CA ILE A 165 2.70 7.50 -37.35
C ILE A 165 3.06 7.92 -38.78
#